data_AF-M6ZHY8-F1
#
_entry.id   AF-M6ZHY8-F1
#
_cell.length_a   1.000
_cell.length_b   1.000
_cell.length_c   1.000
_cell.angle_alpha   90.00
_cell.angle_beta   90.00
_cell.angle_gamma   90.00
#
_symmetry.space_group_name_H-M   'P 1'
#
loop_
_entity.id
_entity.type
_entity.pdbx_description
1 polymer ?
#
loop_
_entity_poly.entity_id
_entity_poly.type
_entity_poly.pdbx_seq_one_letter_code
_entity_poly.pdbx_strand_id
1 'polypeptide(L)'
;MQCAVVEYGRNVLGLKDANSTEIRPDTEHPVISLLEEQNDIEQMGGTMRLGSYPCKVKENTLSYSEYKSILIHERHRHRFEFTNRYRKQYEENGMIIAGTSPDDNLVEIVEIPKHNWFIGVQFHPEFQSKPTLPHPLFAGFIRASVKYSKKG
;
A
#
# COMPACT_ATOMS: atom_id res chain seq x y z
N MET A 1 4.38 1.52 -2.76
CA MET A 1 4.15 0.62 -1.60
C MET A 1 5.13 -0.55 -1.51
N GLN A 2 5.35 -1.31 -2.60
CA GLN A 2 6.02 -2.61 -2.59
C GLN A 2 7.38 -2.65 -1.84
N CYS A 3 8.29 -1.71 -2.11
CA CYS A 3 9.59 -1.68 -1.43
C CYS A 3 9.48 -1.51 0.09
N ALA A 4 8.49 -0.76 0.57
CA ALA A 4 8.26 -0.59 2.01
C ALA A 4 7.82 -1.89 2.67
N VAL A 5 6.96 -2.67 1.99
CA VAL A 5 6.55 -4.00 2.47
C VAL A 5 7.75 -4.94 2.52
N VAL A 6 8.55 -4.98 1.46
CA VAL A 6 9.77 -5.80 1.39
C VAL A 6 10.75 -5.47 2.52
N GLU A 7 11.04 -4.18 2.71
CA GLU A 7 11.94 -3.70 3.77
C GLU A 7 11.43 -4.05 5.17
N TYR A 8 10.14 -3.81 5.42
CA TYR A 8 9.50 -4.11 6.70
C TYR A 8 9.50 -5.61 7.00
N GLY A 9 9.25 -6.45 5.99
CA GLY A 9 9.36 -7.91 6.09
C GLY A 9 10.76 -8.35 6.56
N ARG A 10 11.81 -7.75 5.99
CA ARG A 10 13.20 -8.09 6.35
C ARG A 10 13.58 -7.61 7.74
N ASN A 11 13.28 -6.35 8.05
CA ASN A 11 13.87 -5.69 9.22
C ASN A 11 12.99 -5.73 10.47
N VAL A 12 11.66 -5.83 10.32
CA VAL A 12 10.73 -5.92 11.46
C VAL A 12 10.28 -7.34 11.69
N LEU A 13 9.92 -8.07 10.63
CA LEU A 13 9.40 -9.44 10.75
C LEU A 13 10.47 -10.52 10.72
N GLY A 14 11.72 -10.17 10.38
CA GLY A 14 12.82 -11.14 10.28
C GLY A 14 12.72 -12.10 9.10
N LEU A 15 11.85 -11.81 8.12
CA LEU A 15 11.75 -12.54 6.86
C LEU A 15 12.95 -12.14 5.98
N LYS A 16 14.13 -12.68 6.30
CA LYS A 16 15.44 -12.21 5.79
C LYS A 16 15.48 -12.09 4.27
N ASP A 17 14.75 -12.95 3.59
CA ASP A 17 14.77 -13.10 2.16
C ASP A 17 13.52 -12.46 1.50
N ALA A 18 12.62 -11.84 2.28
CA ALA A 18 11.38 -11.25 1.76
C ALA A 18 11.61 -10.40 0.52
N ASN A 19 10.82 -10.62 -0.53
CA ASN A 19 10.98 -9.92 -1.80
C ASN A 19 9.70 -9.93 -2.64
N SER A 20 9.75 -9.20 -3.77
CA SER A 20 8.78 -9.36 -4.85
C SER A 20 9.18 -10.51 -5.77
N THR A 21 8.22 -11.31 -6.22
CA THR A 21 8.46 -12.33 -7.27
C THR A 21 8.85 -11.70 -8.61
N GLU A 22 8.57 -10.40 -8.82
CA GLU A 22 9.07 -9.64 -9.96
C GLU A 22 10.60 -9.58 -10.03
N ILE A 23 11.25 -9.45 -8.88
CA ILE A 23 12.70 -9.25 -8.78
C ILE A 23 13.41 -10.55 -8.42
N ARG A 24 12.83 -11.33 -7.51
CA ARG A 24 13.40 -12.57 -7.01
C ARG A 24 12.34 -13.68 -6.99
N PRO A 25 12.09 -14.34 -8.13
CA PRO A 25 11.05 -15.36 -8.26
C PRO A 25 11.22 -16.56 -7.33
N ASP A 26 12.45 -16.86 -6.92
CA ASP A 26 12.86 -17.99 -6.07
C ASP A 26 12.82 -17.67 -4.56
N THR A 27 12.27 -16.51 -4.18
CA THR A 27 12.16 -16.10 -2.77
C THR A 27 11.30 -17.05 -1.94
N GLU A 28 11.74 -17.44 -0.74
CA GLU A 28 10.92 -18.24 0.18
C GLU A 28 9.80 -17.37 0.81
N HIS A 29 10.01 -16.05 0.84
CA HIS A 29 9.03 -15.10 1.34
C HIS A 29 8.55 -14.08 0.27
N PRO A 30 7.72 -14.49 -0.71
CA PRO A 30 7.15 -13.59 -1.70
C PRO A 30 6.06 -12.73 -1.05
N VAL A 31 6.44 -11.57 -0.51
CA VAL A 31 5.52 -10.65 0.17
C VAL A 31 4.76 -9.75 -0.81
N ILE A 32 5.30 -9.64 -2.03
CA ILE A 32 4.66 -9.03 -3.20
C ILE A 32 4.70 -10.09 -4.30
N SER A 33 3.56 -10.39 -4.93
CA SER A 33 3.47 -11.42 -5.97
C SER A 33 2.33 -11.13 -6.96
N LEU A 34 2.32 -11.82 -8.10
CA LEU A 34 1.13 -11.81 -8.96
C LEU A 34 -0.05 -12.46 -8.22
N LEU A 35 -1.28 -12.07 -8.53
CA LEU A 35 -2.47 -12.60 -7.86
C LEU A 35 -2.70 -14.09 -8.19
N GLU A 36 -2.35 -14.52 -9.40
CA GLU A 36 -2.45 -15.92 -9.84
C GLU A 36 -1.50 -16.82 -9.04
N GLU A 37 -0.30 -16.33 -8.73
CA GLU A 37 0.69 -17.00 -7.86
C GLU A 37 0.20 -17.15 -6.41
N GLN A 38 -0.77 -16.33 -5.98
CA GLN A 38 -1.35 -16.45 -4.63
C GLN A 38 -2.44 -17.52 -4.54
N ASN A 39 -3.04 -17.90 -5.66
CA ASN A 39 -4.21 -18.77 -5.73
C ASN A 39 -3.92 -20.12 -6.43
N ASP A 40 -2.65 -20.46 -6.66
CA ASP A 40 -2.20 -21.65 -7.41
C ASP A 40 -2.86 -21.77 -8.80
N ILE A 41 -3.13 -20.64 -9.47
CA ILE A 41 -3.76 -20.61 -10.79
C ILE A 41 -2.67 -20.61 -11.87
N GLU A 42 -2.60 -21.66 -12.69
CA GLU A 42 -1.57 -21.80 -13.74
C GLU A 42 -1.77 -20.84 -14.94
N GLN A 43 -2.96 -20.27 -15.09
CA GLN A 43 -3.28 -19.39 -16.22
C GLN A 43 -2.69 -17.99 -16.00
N MET A 44 -1.43 -17.81 -16.40
CA MET A 44 -0.75 -16.52 -16.30
C MET A 44 -1.22 -15.55 -17.42
N GLY A 45 -1.97 -14.52 -17.04
CA GLY A 45 -2.41 -13.46 -17.96
C GLY A 45 -3.63 -12.70 -17.42
N GLY A 46 -3.65 -11.38 -17.59
CA GLY A 46 -4.81 -10.54 -17.20
C GLY A 46 -4.70 -9.82 -15.85
N THR A 47 -3.57 -9.88 -15.16
CA THR A 47 -3.36 -9.20 -13.86
C THR A 47 -3.24 -7.68 -13.89
N MET A 48 -3.11 -7.07 -15.07
CA MET A 48 -2.89 -5.63 -15.17
C MET A 48 -4.10 -4.85 -14.65
N ARG A 49 -3.93 -4.16 -13.53
CA ARG A 49 -4.87 -3.16 -13.06
C ARG A 49 -4.53 -1.83 -13.70
N LEU A 50 -5.31 -1.48 -14.72
CA LEU A 50 -5.15 -0.23 -15.48
C LEU A 50 -6.48 0.52 -15.50
N GLY A 51 -6.66 1.49 -14.62
CA GLY A 51 -7.99 2.05 -14.44
C GLY A 51 -8.13 2.94 -13.23
N SER A 52 -9.32 3.53 -13.13
CA SER A 52 -9.81 4.07 -11.86
C SER A 52 -10.46 2.92 -11.11
N TYR A 53 -10.01 2.61 -9.90
CA TYR A 53 -10.57 1.54 -9.08
C TYR A 53 -10.97 2.08 -7.71
N PRO A 54 -12.03 1.53 -7.09
CA PRO A 54 -12.41 1.89 -5.74
C PRO A 54 -11.40 1.37 -4.72
N CYS A 55 -11.10 2.18 -3.71
CA CYS A 55 -10.35 1.81 -2.52
C CYS A 55 -11.17 2.18 -1.28
N LYS A 56 -11.44 1.18 -0.44
CA LYS A 56 -12.10 1.31 0.86
C LYS A 56 -11.04 1.64 1.91
N VAL A 57 -11.05 2.88 2.39
CA VAL A 57 -10.13 3.41 3.39
C VAL A 57 -10.69 3.13 4.79
N LYS A 58 -9.85 2.56 5.66
CA LYS A 58 -10.19 2.25 7.04
C LYS A 58 -10.26 3.53 7.87
N GLU A 59 -11.30 3.69 8.67
CA GLU A 59 -11.43 4.81 9.60
C GLU A 59 -10.29 4.82 10.64
N ASN A 60 -10.06 5.98 11.26
CA ASN A 60 -8.99 6.19 12.25
C ASN A 60 -7.57 5.94 11.71
N THR A 61 -7.37 6.07 10.39
CA THR A 61 -6.06 6.04 9.73
C THR A 61 -5.64 7.43 9.29
N LEU A 62 -4.35 7.61 9.00
CA LEU A 62 -3.84 8.86 8.47
C LEU A 62 -4.45 9.15 7.10
N SER A 63 -4.58 8.12 6.25
CA SER A 63 -5.22 8.21 4.94
C SER A 63 -6.67 8.66 5.06
N TYR A 64 -7.45 8.10 6.00
CA TYR A 64 -8.82 8.56 6.24
C TYR A 64 -8.88 10.02 6.67
N SER A 65 -7.96 10.47 7.54
CA SER A 65 -7.93 11.87 8.00
C SER A 65 -7.67 12.87 6.85
N GLU A 66 -6.96 12.42 5.82
CA GLU A 66 -6.62 13.19 4.62
C GLU A 66 -7.74 13.20 3.59
N TYR A 67 -8.25 12.01 3.23
CA TYR A 67 -9.33 11.89 2.26
C TYR A 67 -10.71 12.29 2.81
N LYS A 68 -10.94 12.08 4.11
CA LYS A 68 -12.23 12.28 4.80
C LYS A 68 -13.39 11.53 4.12
N SER A 69 -13.08 10.38 3.53
CA SER A 69 -14.04 9.49 2.87
C SER A 69 -13.63 8.03 3.11
N ILE A 70 -14.62 7.17 3.31
CA ILE A 70 -14.42 5.71 3.42
C ILE A 70 -14.17 5.11 2.03
N LEU A 71 -14.82 5.62 0.98
CA LEU A 71 -14.66 5.10 -0.38
C LEU A 71 -14.05 6.16 -1.27
N ILE A 72 -12.87 5.89 -1.78
CA ILE A 72 -12.15 6.73 -2.74
C ILE A 72 -12.00 5.99 -4.07
N HIS A 73 -11.70 6.70 -5.14
CA HIS A 73 -11.41 6.11 -6.45
C HIS A 73 -10.06 6.62 -6.92
N GLU A 74 -9.14 5.71 -7.20
CA GLU A 74 -7.75 6.04 -7.50
C GLU A 74 -7.27 5.39 -8.79
N ARG A 75 -6.22 5.94 -9.39
CA ARG A 75 -5.68 5.46 -10.67
C ARG A 75 -4.60 4.40 -10.45
N HIS A 76 -4.78 3.22 -11.04
CA HIS A 76 -3.83 2.11 -10.99
C HIS A 76 -3.18 1.88 -12.34
N ARG A 77 -1.92 1.41 -12.29
CA ARG A 77 -1.15 0.87 -13.41
C ARG A 77 -0.07 -0.08 -12.89
N HIS A 78 -0.49 -1.24 -12.40
CA HIS A 78 0.43 -2.25 -11.87
C HIS A 78 -0.15 -3.68 -12.01
N ARG A 79 0.66 -4.68 -11.70
CA ARG A 79 0.31 -6.11 -11.80
C ARG A 79 0.53 -6.89 -10.51
N PHE A 80 1.53 -6.50 -9.73
CA PHE A 80 1.96 -7.21 -8.53
C PHE A 80 1.29 -6.63 -7.29
N GLU A 81 0.77 -7.52 -6.47
CA GLU A 81 -0.03 -7.21 -5.30
C GLU A 81 0.64 -7.69 -4.01
N PHE A 82 0.21 -7.14 -2.89
CA PHE A 82 0.58 -7.68 -1.58
C PHE A 82 0.07 -9.12 -1.44
N THR A 83 0.90 -10.01 -0.93
CA THR A 83 0.54 -11.42 -0.75
C THR A 83 -0.24 -11.61 0.57
N ASN A 84 -1.55 -11.84 0.47
CA ASN A 84 -2.48 -11.79 1.62
C ASN A 84 -2.12 -12.70 2.80
N ARG A 85 -1.44 -13.82 2.57
CA ARG A 85 -1.03 -14.73 3.65
C ARG A 85 -0.12 -14.04 4.70
N TYR A 86 0.59 -12.98 4.32
CA TYR A 86 1.43 -12.21 5.24
C TYR A 86 0.66 -11.12 6.00
N ARG A 87 -0.58 -10.81 5.61
CA ARG A 87 -1.32 -9.63 6.08
C ARG A 87 -1.41 -9.55 7.60
N LYS A 88 -1.90 -10.64 8.21
CA LYS A 88 -2.03 -10.75 9.67
C LYS A 88 -0.70 -10.53 10.38
N GLN A 89 0.39 -11.13 9.87
CA GLN A 89 1.71 -11.00 10.45
C GLN A 89 2.22 -9.54 10.43
N TYR A 90 1.99 -8.80 9.33
CA TYR A 90 2.35 -7.38 9.24
C TYR A 90 1.52 -6.52 10.21
N GLU A 91 0.22 -6.79 10.30
CA GLU A 91 -0.70 -6.08 11.21
C GLU A 91 -0.35 -6.28 12.69
N GLU A 92 -0.05 -7.51 13.09
CA GLU A 92 0.33 -7.84 14.47
C GLU A 92 1.66 -7.19 14.91
N ASN A 93 2.50 -6.78 13.96
CA ASN A 93 3.80 -6.17 14.24
C ASN A 93 3.82 -4.64 14.05
N GLY A 94 2.67 -4.04 13.72
CA GLY A 94 2.47 -2.60 13.79
C GLY A 94 2.35 -1.87 12.45
N MET A 95 2.41 -2.56 11.30
CA MET A 95 1.99 -1.98 10.03
C MET A 95 0.47 -2.14 9.87
N ILE A 96 -0.27 -1.08 9.60
CA ILE A 96 -1.72 -1.18 9.39
C ILE A 96 -2.03 -1.26 7.90
N ILE A 97 -2.95 -2.14 7.52
CA ILE A 97 -3.60 -2.08 6.21
C ILE A 97 -4.69 -1.01 6.28
N ALA A 98 -4.38 0.17 5.73
CA ALA A 98 -5.22 1.35 5.82
C ALA A 98 -6.22 1.49 4.68
N GLY A 99 -6.04 0.74 3.59
CA GLY A 99 -6.92 0.77 2.43
C GLY A 99 -6.90 -0.53 1.66
N THR A 100 -8.08 -0.95 1.20
CA THR A 100 -8.30 -2.21 0.48
C THR A 100 -9.19 -2.01 -0.73
N SER A 101 -9.23 -2.99 -1.64
CA SER A 101 -10.37 -3.10 -2.56
C SER A 101 -11.68 -3.32 -1.76
N PRO A 102 -12.86 -3.00 -2.31
CA PRO A 102 -14.13 -3.08 -1.56
C PRO A 102 -14.43 -4.48 -0.97
N ASP A 103 -14.00 -5.53 -1.67
CA ASP A 103 -14.09 -6.95 -1.28
C ASP A 103 -12.99 -7.39 -0.30
N ASP A 104 -12.16 -6.46 0.19
CA ASP A 104 -11.04 -6.66 1.11
C ASP A 104 -9.89 -7.55 0.60
N ASN A 105 -9.91 -7.94 -0.67
CA ASN A 105 -8.94 -8.87 -1.23
C ASN A 105 -7.60 -8.21 -1.61
N LEU A 106 -7.59 -6.96 -2.06
CA LEU A 106 -6.37 -6.28 -2.49
C LEU A 106 -5.97 -5.24 -1.44
N VAL A 107 -4.70 -5.20 -1.10
CA VAL A 107 -4.12 -4.17 -0.22
C VAL A 107 -3.70 -2.99 -1.07
N GLU A 108 -4.30 -1.84 -0.81
CA GLU A 108 -4.08 -0.62 -1.60
C GLU A 108 -3.23 0.41 -0.87
N ILE A 109 -3.35 0.45 0.46
CA ILE A 109 -2.67 1.42 1.33
C ILE A 109 -2.15 0.72 2.58
N VAL A 110 -0.88 0.97 2.91
CA VAL A 110 -0.24 0.57 4.17
C VAL A 110 0.27 1.78 4.93
N GLU A 111 0.21 1.70 6.27
CA GLU A 111 0.67 2.75 7.17
C GLU A 111 1.52 2.18 8.31
N ILE A 112 2.39 3.01 8.90
CA ILE A 112 3.11 2.68 10.14
C ILE A 112 2.73 3.75 11.18
N PRO A 113 1.75 3.51 12.06
CA PRO A 113 1.21 4.53 12.97
C PRO A 113 2.23 5.09 13.97
N LYS A 114 3.28 4.31 14.29
CA LYS A 114 4.36 4.76 15.17
C LYS A 114 5.21 5.88 14.52
N HIS A 115 5.15 6.04 13.20
CA HIS A 115 5.85 7.08 12.47
C HIS A 115 4.97 8.33 12.32
N ASN A 116 5.57 9.53 12.36
CA ASN A 116 4.82 10.80 12.26
C ASN A 116 4.00 10.93 10.97
N TRP A 117 4.54 10.39 9.87
CA TRP A 117 3.88 10.31 8.57
C TRP A 117 4.47 9.16 7.76
N PHE A 118 3.74 8.06 7.61
CA PHE A 118 4.16 6.95 6.74
C PHE A 118 2.93 6.36 6.05
N ILE A 119 2.84 6.57 4.74
CA ILE A 119 1.78 6.03 3.89
C ILE A 119 2.44 5.47 2.64
N GLY A 120 2.20 4.19 2.36
CA GLY A 120 2.57 3.56 1.10
C GLY A 120 1.33 3.17 0.32
N VAL A 121 1.19 3.66 -0.91
CA VAL A 121 0.06 3.36 -1.80
C VAL A 121 0.48 2.52 -3.01
N GLN A 122 -0.46 1.72 -3.54
CA GLN A 122 -0.33 1.00 -4.80
C GLN A 122 -0.76 1.83 -6.01
N PHE A 123 -1.74 2.71 -5.85
CA PHE A 123 -2.20 3.60 -6.90
C PHE A 123 -1.23 4.77 -7.15
N HIS A 124 -1.62 5.63 -8.10
CA HIS A 124 -0.89 6.79 -8.59
C HIS A 124 -1.63 8.09 -8.25
N PRO A 125 -1.46 8.64 -7.03
CA PRO A 125 -2.08 9.90 -6.61
C PRO A 125 -1.78 11.09 -7.53
N GLU A 126 -0.63 11.04 -8.21
CA GLU A 126 -0.15 12.07 -9.13
C GLU A 126 -1.12 12.35 -10.27
N PHE A 127 -1.88 11.35 -10.74
CA PHE A 127 -2.80 11.52 -11.86
C PHE A 127 -4.09 12.25 -11.47
N GLN A 128 -4.39 12.36 -10.18
CA GLN A 128 -5.58 13.07 -9.68
C GLN A 128 -5.25 14.43 -9.05
N SER A 129 -3.96 14.75 -8.87
CA SER A 129 -3.52 16.04 -8.34
C SER A 129 -3.68 17.15 -9.38
N LYS A 130 -4.23 18.31 -8.98
CA LYS A 130 -4.39 19.50 -9.84
C LYS A 130 -3.73 20.72 -9.20
N PRO A 131 -3.29 21.74 -9.97
CA PRO A 131 -2.70 22.95 -9.42
C PRO A 131 -3.59 23.68 -8.39
N THR A 132 -4.91 23.69 -8.61
CA THR A 132 -5.89 24.34 -7.72
C THR A 132 -6.49 23.39 -6.68
N LEU A 133 -6.22 22.09 -6.79
CA LEU A 133 -6.72 21.06 -5.89
C LEU A 133 -5.64 19.97 -5.78
N PRO A 134 -4.62 20.18 -4.93
CA PRO A 134 -3.57 19.20 -4.75
C PRO A 134 -4.17 17.93 -4.16
N HIS A 135 -3.62 16.79 -4.57
CA HIS A 135 -4.06 15.50 -4.05
C HIS A 135 -3.90 15.46 -2.51
N PRO A 136 -4.90 14.95 -1.75
CA PRO A 136 -4.90 14.99 -0.28
C PRO A 136 -3.61 14.44 0.35
N LEU A 137 -3.14 13.27 -0.09
CA LEU A 137 -1.92 12.67 0.45
C LEU A 137 -0.65 13.54 0.28
N PHE A 138 -0.54 14.29 -0.82
CA PHE A 138 0.59 15.19 -1.03
C PHE A 138 0.47 16.44 -0.16
N ALA A 139 -0.72 17.05 -0.11
CA ALA A 139 -0.98 18.18 0.76
C ALA A 139 -0.74 17.81 2.24
N GLY A 140 -1.18 16.63 2.65
CA GLY A 140 -0.97 16.06 3.98
C GLY A 140 0.50 15.86 4.30
N PHE A 141 1.28 15.29 3.38
CA PHE A 141 2.72 15.10 3.57
C PHE A 141 3.46 16.43 3.80
N ILE A 142 3.13 17.47 3.01
CA ILE A 142 3.72 18.80 3.20
C ILE A 142 3.30 19.39 4.55
N ARG A 143 2.03 19.29 4.94
CA ARG A 143 1.57 19.74 6.27
C ARG A 143 2.30 19.01 7.41
N ALA A 144 2.47 17.70 7.29
CA ALA A 144 3.20 16.90 8.27
C ALA A 144 4.68 17.31 8.34
N SER A 145 5.31 17.58 7.21
CA SER A 145 6.69 18.06 7.11
C SER A 145 6.87 19.42 7.80
N VAL A 146 5.98 20.38 7.54
CA VAL A 146 5.99 21.70 8.21
C VAL A 146 5.78 21.57 9.72
N LYS A 147 4.83 20.71 10.14
CA LYS A 147 4.58 20.46 11.56
C LYS A 147 5.79 19.83 12.25
N TYR A 148 6.46 18.89 11.57
CA TYR A 148 7.68 18.27 12.08
C TYR A 148 8.82 19.28 12.23
N SER A 149 9.03 20.15 11.23
CA SER A 149 10.08 21.18 11.28
C SER A 149 9.92 22.16 12.44
N LYS A 150 8.69 22.43 12.90
CA LYS A 150 8.41 23.34 14.02
C LYS A 150 8.52 22.68 15.39
N LYS A 151 8.72 21.35 15.46
CA LYS A 151 8.87 20.61 16.72
C LYS A 151 10.32 20.54 17.22
N GLY A 152 11.30 20.90 16.37
CA GLY A 152 12.70 21.11 16.73
C GLY A 152 12.98 22.58 17.00
#